data_AF-A0A8T6RDW4-F1
#
_entry.id   AF-A0A8T6RDW4-F1
#
_cell.length_a   1.000
_cell.length_b   1.000
_cell.length_c   1.000
_cell.angle_alpha   90.00
_cell.angle_beta   90.00
_cell.angle_gamma   90.00
#
_symmetry.space_group_name_H-M   'P 1'
#
loop_
_entity.id
_entity.type
_entity.pdbx_description
1 polymer ?
#
loop_
_entity_poly.entity_id
_entity_poly.type
_entity_poly.pdbx_seq_one_letter_code
_entity_poly.pdbx_strand_id
1 'polypeptide(L)'
;MSTEQIFYLIIFITYSLVGILITYNATKVKKTNVYYFGFNLIVNGFIYFVVFLEFTYMQYIVRGFSLVLGLLFTQYTFYQDKKGPFKFFLTFAIISGCIQGVLSILAFFSPFSLLIAVPSLYLADIFFAVTVMINAGWFTHAAFEAYKGVKSFNLEPFQKKRYIIFAVSGLFLIFVGFLFFILMPVLINYMLNPTPVNYVIQLIVQFSIAGFTIVFIILNYLVWVPPKFFRNFLNKGYQGSTEKEEELSEEELMKKLSSGGS
;
A
#
# COMPACT_ATOMS: atom_id res chain seq x y z
N MET A 1 -11.07 -3.57 25.70
CA MET A 1 -10.37 -3.27 24.43
C MET A 1 -9.01 -2.70 24.80
N SER A 2 -7.92 -3.36 24.40
CA SER A 2 -6.56 -2.87 24.66
C SER A 2 -6.24 -1.64 23.80
N THR A 3 -5.19 -0.89 24.15
CA THR A 3 -4.68 0.23 23.32
C THR A 3 -4.35 -0.25 21.90
N GLU A 4 -3.79 -1.45 21.77
CA GLU A 4 -3.46 -2.06 20.48
C GLU A 4 -4.71 -2.42 19.67
N GLN A 5 -5.75 -2.93 20.31
CA GLN A 5 -7.02 -3.19 19.65
C GLN A 5 -7.66 -1.88 19.14
N ILE A 6 -7.60 -0.79 19.91
CA ILE A 6 -8.09 0.54 19.47
C ILE A 6 -7.33 0.99 18.22
N PHE A 7 -6.01 0.81 18.24
CA PHE A 7 -5.15 1.12 17.12
C PHE A 7 -5.51 0.35 15.85
N TYR A 8 -5.65 -0.97 15.94
CA TYR A 8 -6.03 -1.80 14.79
C TYR A 8 -7.42 -1.44 14.26
N LEU A 9 -8.35 -1.11 15.14
CA LEU A 9 -9.69 -0.66 14.75
C LEU A 9 -9.64 0.66 13.97
N ILE A 10 -8.86 1.64 14.41
CA ILE A 10 -8.70 2.93 13.71
C ILE A 10 -8.12 2.71 12.30
N ILE A 11 -7.08 1.89 12.19
CA ILE A 11 -6.46 1.59 10.90
C ILE A 11 -7.43 0.84 9.99
N PHE A 12 -8.14 -0.17 10.51
CA PHE A 12 -9.19 -0.90 9.78
C PHE A 12 -10.24 0.06 9.21
N ILE A 13 -10.82 0.93 10.05
CA ILE A 13 -11.84 1.88 9.63
C ILE A 13 -11.29 2.81 8.55
N THR A 14 -10.07 3.32 8.74
CA THR A 14 -9.46 4.29 7.81
C THR A 14 -9.18 3.65 6.45
N TYR A 15 -8.56 2.46 6.41
CA TYR A 15 -8.33 1.72 5.16
C TYR A 15 -9.65 1.37 4.46
N SER A 16 -10.63 0.86 5.21
CA SER A 16 -11.90 0.40 4.64
C SER A 16 -12.70 1.56 4.09
N LEU A 17 -12.82 2.66 4.84
CA LEU A 17 -13.53 3.86 4.40
C LEU A 17 -12.91 4.42 3.11
N VAL A 18 -11.60 4.65 3.11
CA VAL A 18 -10.91 5.20 1.93
C VAL A 18 -10.94 4.23 0.77
N GLY A 19 -10.76 2.94 1.01
CA GLY A 19 -10.86 1.89 0.00
C GLY A 19 -12.25 1.83 -0.63
N ILE A 20 -13.31 1.91 0.16
CA ILE A 20 -14.70 1.98 -0.32
C ILE A 20 -14.91 3.23 -1.17
N LEU A 21 -14.48 4.40 -0.69
CA LEU A 21 -14.62 5.66 -1.43
C LEU A 21 -13.89 5.63 -2.78
N ILE A 22 -12.66 5.11 -2.82
CA ILE A 22 -11.88 4.95 -4.05
C ILE A 22 -12.57 3.94 -4.98
N THR A 23 -13.00 2.79 -4.47
CA THR A 23 -13.67 1.74 -5.27
C THR A 23 -14.99 2.23 -5.85
N TYR A 24 -15.79 2.92 -5.04
CA TYR A 24 -17.05 3.54 -5.47
C TYR A 24 -16.80 4.59 -6.56
N ASN A 25 -15.83 5.49 -6.35
CA ASN A 25 -15.48 6.50 -7.34
C ASN A 25 -14.99 5.85 -8.65
N ALA A 26 -14.07 4.87 -8.55
CA ALA A 26 -13.53 4.13 -9.69
C ALA A 26 -14.62 3.44 -10.51
N THR A 27 -15.63 2.86 -9.84
CA THR A 27 -16.78 2.22 -10.50
C THR A 27 -17.64 3.26 -11.21
N LYS A 28 -17.92 4.39 -10.54
CA LYS A 28 -18.70 5.51 -11.10
C LYS A 28 -18.04 6.12 -12.34
N VAL A 29 -16.72 6.27 -12.32
CA VAL A 29 -15.94 6.85 -13.44
C VAL A 29 -15.37 5.78 -14.40
N LYS A 30 -15.74 4.51 -14.23
CA LYS A 30 -15.28 3.37 -15.04
C LYS A 30 -13.75 3.20 -15.15
N LYS A 31 -12.99 3.59 -14.12
CA LYS A 31 -11.53 3.42 -14.04
C LYS A 31 -11.18 2.07 -13.43
N THR A 32 -11.16 1.03 -14.26
CA THR A 32 -10.98 -0.38 -13.82
C THR A 32 -9.64 -0.65 -13.15
N ASN A 33 -8.59 0.07 -13.54
CA ASN A 33 -7.28 0.00 -12.89
C ASN A 33 -7.34 0.48 -11.43
N VAL A 34 -7.95 1.64 -11.17
CA VAL A 34 -8.10 2.23 -9.82
C VAL A 34 -8.99 1.37 -8.92
N TYR A 35 -9.90 0.58 -9.49
CA TYR A 35 -10.70 -0.40 -8.75
C TYR A 35 -9.82 -1.41 -7.98
N TYR A 36 -8.76 -1.95 -8.62
CA TYR A 36 -7.84 -2.88 -7.94
C TYR A 36 -7.16 -2.24 -6.73
N PHE A 37 -6.85 -0.94 -6.81
CA PHE A 37 -6.26 -0.20 -5.71
C PHE A 37 -7.24 0.07 -4.57
N GLY A 38 -8.46 0.52 -4.89
CA GLY A 38 -9.51 0.69 -3.89
C GLY A 38 -9.79 -0.62 -3.15
N PHE A 39 -9.89 -1.73 -3.88
CA PHE A 39 -10.10 -3.05 -3.30
C PHE A 39 -8.88 -3.54 -2.50
N ASN A 40 -7.66 -3.26 -2.95
CA ASN A 40 -6.45 -3.49 -2.17
C ASN A 40 -6.50 -2.81 -0.79
N LEU A 41 -6.95 -1.55 -0.72
CA LEU A 41 -7.09 -0.85 0.55
C LEU A 41 -8.15 -1.49 1.46
N ILE A 42 -9.27 -1.95 0.91
CA ILE A 42 -10.30 -2.68 1.67
C ILE A 42 -9.73 -3.97 2.26
N VAL A 43 -9.01 -4.76 1.44
CA VAL A 43 -8.35 -5.99 1.90
C VAL A 43 -7.31 -5.68 2.97
N ASN A 44 -6.51 -4.61 2.82
CA ASN A 44 -5.60 -4.18 3.89
C ASN A 44 -6.35 -3.81 5.17
N GLY A 45 -7.48 -3.12 5.08
CA GLY A 45 -8.36 -2.89 6.23
C GLY A 45 -8.76 -4.22 6.89
N PHE A 46 -9.20 -5.19 6.10
CA PHE A 46 -9.60 -6.50 6.61
C PHE A 46 -8.46 -7.25 7.33
N ILE A 47 -7.20 -7.10 6.89
CA ILE A 47 -6.03 -7.63 7.63
C ILE A 47 -6.03 -7.08 9.07
N TYR A 48 -6.18 -5.77 9.26
CA TYR A 48 -6.22 -5.16 10.58
C TYR A 48 -7.47 -5.55 11.40
N PHE A 49 -8.60 -5.80 10.75
CA PHE A 49 -9.79 -6.34 11.40
C PHE A 49 -9.55 -7.77 11.93
N VAL A 50 -8.91 -8.63 11.13
CA VAL A 50 -8.55 -9.99 11.52
C VAL A 50 -7.57 -9.98 12.71
N VAL A 51 -6.59 -9.07 12.71
CA VAL A 51 -5.68 -8.87 13.85
C VAL A 51 -6.42 -8.34 15.08
N PHE A 52 -7.34 -7.40 14.90
CA PHE A 52 -8.20 -6.89 15.99
C PHE A 52 -9.01 -8.00 16.66
N LEU A 53 -9.48 -8.99 15.90
CA LEU A 53 -10.17 -10.19 16.40
C LEU A 53 -9.24 -11.28 16.95
N GLU A 54 -7.93 -11.00 17.07
CA GLU A 54 -6.91 -11.93 17.54
C GLU A 54 -6.72 -13.18 16.66
N PHE A 55 -7.21 -13.14 15.41
CA PHE A 55 -6.99 -14.18 14.40
C PHE A 55 -5.66 -13.97 13.66
N THR A 56 -4.59 -13.75 14.40
CA THR A 56 -3.26 -13.33 13.91
C THR A 56 -2.72 -14.20 12.78
N TYR A 57 -3.04 -15.50 12.74
CA TYR A 57 -2.56 -16.40 11.68
C TYR A 57 -3.30 -16.23 10.34
N MET A 58 -4.59 -15.87 10.35
CA MET A 58 -5.36 -15.63 9.13
C MET A 58 -4.85 -14.41 8.36
N GLN A 59 -4.21 -13.46 9.05
CA GLN A 59 -3.71 -12.23 8.45
C GLN A 59 -2.72 -12.49 7.30
N TYR A 60 -1.91 -13.56 7.39
CA TYR A 60 -0.85 -13.85 6.41
C TYR A 60 -1.41 -14.31 5.06
N ILE A 61 -2.53 -15.05 5.07
CA ILE A 61 -3.25 -15.44 3.84
C ILE A 61 -3.83 -14.19 3.16
N VAL A 62 -4.47 -13.33 3.96
CA VAL A 62 -5.09 -12.09 3.46
C VAL A 62 -4.04 -11.10 2.93
N ARG A 63 -2.87 -11.01 3.57
CA ARG A 63 -1.72 -10.20 3.11
C ARG A 63 -1.29 -10.58 1.69
N GLY A 64 -1.21 -11.87 1.37
CA GLY A 64 -0.88 -12.34 0.01
C GLY A 64 -1.86 -11.82 -1.04
N PHE A 65 -3.16 -11.88 -0.76
CA PHE A 65 -4.20 -11.38 -1.65
C PHE A 65 -4.10 -9.86 -1.85
N SER A 66 -3.85 -9.10 -0.78
CA SER A 66 -3.59 -7.66 -0.84
C SER A 66 -2.43 -7.35 -1.80
N LEU A 67 -1.28 -8.03 -1.65
CA LEU A 67 -0.11 -7.79 -2.49
C LEU A 67 -0.40 -8.01 -3.98
N VAL A 68 -1.13 -9.07 -4.34
CA VAL A 68 -1.52 -9.34 -5.73
C VAL A 68 -2.37 -8.20 -6.30
N LEU A 69 -3.35 -7.68 -5.55
CA LEU A 69 -4.17 -6.55 -5.98
C LEU A 69 -3.33 -5.29 -6.23
N GLY A 70 -2.35 -5.01 -5.37
CA GLY A 70 -1.42 -3.88 -5.54
C GLY A 70 -0.55 -4.02 -6.80
N LEU A 71 -0.12 -5.25 -7.10
CA LEU A 71 0.64 -5.56 -8.32
C LEU A 71 -0.22 -5.40 -9.58
N LEU A 72 -1.46 -5.89 -9.56
CA LEU A 72 -2.41 -5.72 -10.67
C LEU A 72 -2.69 -4.25 -10.91
N PHE A 73 -2.95 -3.47 -9.86
CA PHE A 73 -3.09 -2.03 -9.97
C PHE A 73 -1.87 -1.38 -10.65
N THR A 74 -0.65 -1.71 -10.20
CA THR A 74 0.58 -1.13 -10.76
C THR A 74 0.74 -1.49 -12.24
N GLN A 75 0.49 -2.75 -12.60
CA GLN A 75 0.58 -3.22 -13.98
C GLN A 75 -0.46 -2.56 -14.89
N TYR A 76 -1.74 -2.56 -14.49
CA TYR A 76 -2.82 -1.99 -15.29
C TYR A 76 -2.80 -0.46 -15.34
N THR A 77 -2.17 0.19 -14.36
CA THR A 77 -2.06 1.65 -14.33
C THR A 77 -0.84 2.16 -15.07
N PHE A 78 0.35 1.60 -14.85
CA PHE A 78 1.59 2.22 -15.35
C PHE A 78 2.22 1.48 -16.53
N TYR A 79 1.86 0.22 -16.73
CA TYR A 79 2.44 -0.65 -17.76
C TYR A 79 1.39 -1.20 -18.71
N GLN A 80 0.25 -0.52 -18.87
CA GLN A 80 -0.74 -0.86 -19.89
C GLN A 80 -0.04 -0.88 -21.25
N ASP A 81 -0.11 -2.02 -21.93
CA ASP A 81 0.51 -2.27 -23.23
C ASP A 81 2.06 -2.20 -23.27
N LYS A 82 2.73 -2.09 -22.12
CA LYS A 82 4.20 -2.10 -22.00
C LYS A 82 4.68 -3.40 -21.36
N LYS A 83 5.84 -3.90 -21.81
CA LYS A 83 6.53 -4.99 -21.11
C LYS A 83 7.04 -4.44 -19.77
N GLY A 84 6.37 -4.80 -18.69
CA GLY A 84 6.76 -4.47 -17.32
C GLY A 84 7.40 -5.65 -16.60
N PRO A 85 8.08 -5.41 -15.47
CA PRO A 85 8.63 -6.45 -14.61
C PRO A 85 7.55 -7.20 -13.80
N PHE A 86 6.26 -7.05 -14.14
CA PHE A 86 5.13 -7.62 -13.39
C PHE A 86 5.27 -9.11 -13.09
N LYS A 87 5.69 -9.93 -14.06
CA LYS A 87 5.88 -11.37 -13.84
C LYS A 87 6.91 -11.67 -12.74
N PHE A 88 7.99 -10.87 -12.69
CA PHE A 88 9.00 -10.99 -11.63
C PHE A 88 8.40 -10.65 -10.27
N PHE A 89 7.74 -9.49 -10.14
CA PHE A 89 7.12 -9.07 -8.88
C PHE A 89 5.99 -10.00 -8.43
N LEU A 90 5.18 -10.51 -9.35
CA LEU A 90 4.12 -11.48 -9.06
C LEU A 90 4.72 -12.81 -8.57
N THR A 91 5.74 -13.33 -9.26
CA THR A 91 6.42 -14.56 -8.84
C THR A 91 7.04 -14.39 -7.45
N PHE A 92 7.71 -13.27 -7.22
CA PHE A 92 8.27 -12.93 -5.92
C PHE A 92 7.20 -12.84 -4.82
N ALA A 93 6.08 -12.16 -5.08
CA ALA A 93 4.98 -12.05 -4.12
C ALA A 93 4.32 -13.40 -3.81
N ILE A 94 4.15 -14.26 -4.82
CA ILE A 94 3.60 -15.62 -4.62
C ILE A 94 4.56 -16.46 -3.77
N ILE A 95 5.84 -16.51 -4.14
CA ILE A 95 6.86 -17.29 -3.39
C ILE A 95 6.93 -16.79 -1.95
N SER A 96 7.01 -15.47 -1.75
CA SER A 96 7.05 -14.87 -0.42
C SER A 96 5.77 -15.17 0.37
N GLY A 97 4.60 -15.10 -0.26
CA GLY A 97 3.32 -15.46 0.36
C GLY A 97 3.25 -16.94 0.76
N CYS A 98 3.76 -17.86 -0.06
CA CYS A 98 3.87 -19.27 0.28
C CYS A 98 4.81 -19.50 1.47
N ILE A 99 5.99 -18.86 1.48
CA ILE A 99 6.94 -18.94 2.60
C ILE A 99 6.28 -18.43 3.88
N GLN A 100 5.63 -17.25 3.83
CA GLN A 100 4.89 -16.69 4.96
C GLN A 100 3.82 -17.66 5.47
N GLY A 101 2.99 -18.20 4.57
CA GLY A 101 1.95 -19.16 4.94
C GLY A 101 2.49 -20.42 5.62
N VAL A 102 3.57 -21.01 5.09
CA VAL A 102 4.24 -22.16 5.71
C VAL A 102 4.76 -21.80 7.10
N LEU A 103 5.44 -20.67 7.25
CA LEU A 103 5.98 -20.21 8.54
C LEU A 103 4.86 -19.94 9.57
N SER A 104 3.73 -19.37 9.13
CA SER A 104 2.55 -19.15 9.99
C SER A 104 1.91 -20.47 10.42
N ILE A 105 1.82 -21.46 9.53
CA ILE A 105 1.33 -22.81 9.84
C ILE A 105 2.26 -23.48 10.84
N LEU A 106 3.58 -23.42 10.62
CA LEU A 106 4.58 -23.96 11.56
C LEU A 106 4.46 -23.31 12.93
N ALA A 107 4.29 -21.98 12.99
CA ALA A 107 4.07 -21.27 14.25
C ALA A 107 2.76 -21.70 14.95
N PHE A 108 1.68 -21.87 14.19
CA PHE A 108 0.37 -22.27 14.73
C PHE A 108 0.36 -23.70 15.29
N PHE A 109 0.93 -24.66 14.56
CA PHE A 109 0.96 -26.07 14.94
C PHE A 109 2.14 -26.45 15.86
N SER A 110 3.04 -25.51 16.16
CA SER A 110 4.13 -25.68 17.12
C SER A 110 3.91 -24.96 18.46
N PRO A 111 2.70 -24.98 19.07
CA PRO A 111 2.41 -24.16 20.26
C PRO A 111 3.23 -24.60 21.50
N PHE A 112 3.83 -25.79 21.47
CA PHE A 112 4.59 -26.34 22.61
C PHE A 112 6.10 -26.04 22.60
N SER A 113 6.63 -25.42 21.53
CA SER A 113 8.04 -24.98 21.52
C SER A 113 8.18 -23.55 21.04
N LEU A 114 8.30 -22.62 22.00
CA LEU A 114 8.69 -21.23 21.78
C LEU A 114 9.93 -21.11 20.86
N LEU A 115 10.83 -22.08 20.91
CA LEU A 115 12.03 -22.20 20.08
C LEU A 115 11.75 -22.25 18.56
N ILE A 116 10.58 -22.74 18.14
CA ILE A 116 10.21 -22.87 16.72
C ILE A 116 9.18 -21.80 16.33
N ALA A 117 8.19 -21.54 17.18
CA ALA A 117 7.12 -20.59 16.86
C ALA A 117 7.63 -19.16 16.72
N VAL A 118 8.48 -18.68 17.63
CA VAL A 118 8.97 -17.29 17.62
C VAL A 118 9.86 -17.01 16.40
N PRO A 119 10.86 -17.85 16.06
CA PRO A 119 11.65 -17.63 14.85
C PRO A 119 10.85 -17.76 13.55
N SER A 120 9.83 -18.63 13.52
CA SER A 120 8.98 -18.79 12.34
C SER A 120 8.15 -17.53 12.07
N LEU A 121 7.51 -16.97 13.10
CA LEU A 121 6.78 -15.70 12.99
C LEU A 121 7.71 -14.55 12.59
N TYR A 122 8.91 -14.50 13.18
CA TYR A 122 9.92 -13.50 12.83
C TYR A 122 10.30 -13.54 11.35
N LEU A 123 10.60 -14.72 10.84
CA LEU A 123 10.92 -14.90 9.43
C LEU A 123 9.73 -14.52 8.55
N ALA A 124 8.49 -14.90 8.93
CA ALA A 124 7.30 -14.54 8.17
C ALA A 124 7.14 -13.02 8.05
N ASP A 125 7.35 -12.29 9.14
CA ASP A 125 7.26 -10.82 9.13
C ASP A 125 8.43 -10.14 8.40
N ILE A 126 9.65 -10.72 8.40
CA ILE A 126 10.74 -10.26 7.53
C ILE A 126 10.36 -10.42 6.06
N PHE A 127 9.88 -11.59 5.66
CA PHE A 127 9.46 -11.83 4.28
C PHE A 127 8.33 -10.87 3.88
N PHE A 128 7.38 -10.64 4.78
CA PHE A 128 6.34 -9.63 4.59
C PHE A 128 6.93 -8.23 4.37
N ALA A 129 7.79 -7.77 5.29
CA ALA A 129 8.42 -6.46 5.24
C ALA A 129 9.18 -6.24 3.93
N VAL A 130 10.01 -7.21 3.53
CA VAL A 130 10.77 -7.17 2.26
C VAL A 130 9.82 -7.10 1.07
N THR A 131 8.72 -7.86 1.10
CA THR A 131 7.74 -7.86 0.00
C THR A 131 6.98 -6.56 -0.11
N VAL A 132 6.60 -5.97 1.02
CA VAL A 132 6.01 -4.63 1.06
C VAL A 132 6.99 -3.60 0.49
N MET A 133 8.26 -3.60 0.93
CA MET A 133 9.26 -2.64 0.43
C MET A 133 9.51 -2.79 -1.07
N ILE A 134 9.65 -4.01 -1.58
CA ILE A 134 9.90 -4.28 -3.00
C ILE A 134 8.70 -3.85 -3.86
N ASN A 135 7.48 -4.20 -3.47
CA ASN A 135 6.27 -3.78 -4.18
C ASN A 135 6.06 -2.28 -4.10
N ALA A 136 6.31 -1.69 -2.93
CA ALA A 136 6.22 -0.26 -2.71
C ALA A 136 7.23 0.52 -3.56
N GLY A 137 8.46 0.02 -3.63
CA GLY A 137 9.51 0.55 -4.50
C GLY A 137 9.13 0.48 -5.97
N TRP A 138 8.53 -0.62 -6.41
CA TRP A 138 8.09 -0.76 -7.80
C TRP A 138 7.01 0.25 -8.18
N PHE A 139 5.94 0.35 -7.40
CA PHE A 139 4.89 1.32 -7.74
C PHE A 139 5.37 2.77 -7.59
N THR A 140 6.24 3.05 -6.61
CA THR A 140 6.86 4.38 -6.44
C THR A 140 7.65 4.76 -7.70
N HIS A 141 8.49 3.84 -8.19
CA HIS A 141 9.26 4.03 -9.40
C HIS A 141 8.35 4.23 -10.62
N ALA A 142 7.36 3.35 -10.80
CA ALA A 142 6.42 3.41 -11.92
C ALA A 142 5.65 4.76 -11.96
N ALA A 143 5.21 5.24 -10.80
CA ALA A 143 4.53 6.53 -10.67
C ALA A 143 5.46 7.72 -10.95
N PHE A 144 6.72 7.63 -10.51
CA PHE A 144 7.70 8.68 -10.79
C PHE A 144 8.07 8.76 -12.28
N GLU A 145 8.21 7.62 -12.96
CA GLU A 145 8.42 7.59 -14.42
C GLU A 145 7.20 8.13 -15.16
N ALA A 146 5.98 7.79 -14.74
CA ALA A 146 4.76 8.39 -15.27
C ALA A 146 4.75 9.91 -15.10
N TYR A 147 5.14 10.43 -13.92
CA TYR A 147 5.28 11.86 -13.68
C TYR A 147 6.26 12.52 -14.67
N LYS A 148 7.45 11.93 -14.85
CA LYS A 148 8.45 12.43 -15.81
C LYS A 148 7.92 12.50 -17.24
N GLY A 149 7.08 11.53 -17.61
CA GLY A 149 6.41 11.50 -18.91
C GLY A 149 5.35 12.59 -19.02
N VAL A 150 4.42 12.68 -18.06
CA VAL A 150 3.27 13.60 -18.18
C VAL A 150 3.64 15.08 -18.00
N LYS A 151 4.79 15.39 -17.38
CA LYS A 151 5.16 16.78 -17.04
C LYS A 151 5.25 17.70 -18.27
N SER A 152 5.62 17.16 -19.44
CA SER A 152 5.79 17.89 -20.70
C SER A 152 4.49 18.19 -21.43
N PHE A 153 3.41 17.45 -21.16
CA PHE A 153 2.12 17.67 -21.81
C PHE A 153 1.43 18.92 -21.26
N ASN A 154 0.62 19.60 -22.08
CA ASN A 154 -0.28 20.63 -21.56
C ASN A 154 -1.47 19.93 -20.90
N LEU A 155 -1.47 19.85 -19.57
CA LEU A 155 -2.49 19.20 -18.75
C LEU A 155 -2.66 20.00 -17.47
N GLU A 156 -3.83 19.88 -16.83
CA GLU A 156 -4.07 20.41 -15.48
C GLU A 156 -2.91 20.03 -14.52
N PRO A 157 -2.38 21.00 -13.74
CA PRO A 157 -1.31 20.74 -12.79
C PRO A 157 -1.62 19.62 -11.79
N PHE A 158 -2.88 19.47 -11.37
CA PHE A 158 -3.33 18.36 -10.54
C PHE A 158 -3.06 17.00 -11.20
N GLN A 159 -3.40 16.82 -12.47
CA GLN A 159 -3.21 15.56 -13.21
C GLN A 159 -1.72 15.17 -13.27
N LYS A 160 -0.81 16.14 -13.35
CA LYS A 160 0.63 15.90 -13.28
C LYS A 160 1.07 15.58 -11.86
N LYS A 161 0.68 16.42 -10.90
CA LYS A 161 1.14 16.34 -9.50
C LYS A 161 0.62 15.10 -8.78
N ARG A 162 -0.50 14.52 -9.20
CA ARG A 162 -1.03 13.29 -8.58
C ARG A 162 -0.03 12.14 -8.63
N TYR A 163 0.77 12.03 -9.70
CA TYR A 163 1.76 10.96 -9.84
C TYR A 163 2.94 11.11 -8.88
N ILE A 164 3.42 12.33 -8.66
CA ILE A 164 4.46 12.57 -7.65
C ILE A 164 3.91 12.40 -6.23
N ILE A 165 2.66 12.81 -5.97
CA ILE A 165 2.00 12.56 -4.67
C ILE A 165 1.86 11.04 -4.43
N PHE A 166 1.48 10.28 -5.44
CA PHE A 166 1.38 8.82 -5.37
C PHE A 166 2.75 8.15 -5.20
N ALA A 167 3.80 8.64 -5.87
CA ALA A 167 5.16 8.16 -5.64
C ALA A 167 5.64 8.44 -4.20
N VAL A 168 5.39 9.65 -3.69
CA VAL A 168 5.72 10.02 -2.30
C VAL A 168 4.92 9.18 -1.30
N SER A 169 3.66 8.85 -1.59
CA SER A 169 2.87 7.94 -0.73
C SER A 169 3.56 6.58 -0.61
N GLY A 170 4.12 6.05 -1.70
CA GLY A 170 4.85 4.79 -1.68
C GLY A 170 6.13 4.78 -0.86
N LEU A 171 6.82 5.91 -0.75
CA LEU A 171 7.95 6.04 0.17
C LEU A 171 7.52 5.79 1.62
N PHE A 172 6.34 6.28 2.03
CA PHE A 172 5.82 5.99 3.37
C PHE A 172 5.54 4.50 3.58
N LEU A 173 5.06 3.79 2.56
CA LEU A 173 4.88 2.34 2.64
C LEU A 173 6.21 1.57 2.69
N ILE A 174 7.25 2.06 1.99
CA ILE A 174 8.63 1.54 2.14
C ILE A 174 9.10 1.73 3.58
N PHE A 175 8.89 2.92 4.18
CA PHE A 175 9.23 3.17 5.58
C PHE A 175 8.46 2.25 6.53
N VAL A 176 7.18 1.98 6.29
CA VAL A 176 6.43 0.98 7.06
C VAL A 176 7.10 -0.39 6.99
N GLY A 177 7.45 -0.87 5.79
CA GLY A 177 8.17 -2.14 5.63
C GLY A 177 9.53 -2.14 6.32
N PHE A 178 10.28 -1.04 6.25
CA PHE A 178 11.56 -0.87 6.92
C PHE A 178 11.43 -0.92 8.45
N LEU A 179 10.42 -0.27 9.02
CA LEU A 179 10.13 -0.32 10.46
C LEU A 179 9.78 -1.75 10.89
N PHE A 180 8.97 -2.48 10.11
CA PHE A 180 8.73 -3.90 10.35
C PHE A 180 10.05 -4.70 10.30
N PHE A 181 10.93 -4.45 9.34
CA PHE A 181 12.19 -5.19 9.22
C PHE A 181 13.14 -4.98 10.42
N ILE A 182 13.37 -3.73 10.82
CA ILE A 182 14.41 -3.40 11.82
C ILE A 182 13.92 -3.52 13.26
N LEU A 183 12.63 -3.28 13.49
CA LEU A 183 12.10 -3.18 14.85
C LEU A 183 11.44 -4.47 15.34
N MET A 184 11.30 -5.48 14.48
CA MET A 184 10.84 -6.81 14.90
C MET A 184 11.74 -7.51 15.93
N PRO A 185 13.09 -7.46 15.86
CA PRO A 185 13.95 -7.98 16.93
C PRO A 185 13.64 -7.35 18.30
N VAL A 186 13.27 -6.07 18.31
CA VAL A 186 12.90 -5.36 19.54
C VAL A 186 11.55 -5.82 20.07
N LEU A 187 10.57 -6.05 19.19
CA LEU A 187 9.28 -6.63 19.57
C LEU A 187 9.41 -8.04 20.14
N ILE A 188 10.30 -8.87 19.58
CA ILE A 188 10.57 -10.22 20.10
C ILE A 188 11.23 -10.15 21.46
N ASN A 189 12.20 -9.25 21.63
CA ASN A 189 12.82 -9.05 22.95
C ASN A 189 11.78 -8.57 23.98
N TYR A 190 10.80 -7.74 23.61
CA TYR A 190 9.68 -7.42 24.48
C TYR A 190 8.85 -8.67 24.85
N MET A 191 8.47 -9.50 23.87
CA MET A 191 7.68 -10.71 24.12
C MET A 191 8.40 -11.70 25.05
N LEU A 192 9.73 -11.78 24.95
CA LEU A 192 10.54 -12.65 25.79
C LEU A 192 10.89 -12.02 27.15
N ASN A 193 11.06 -10.69 27.20
CA ASN A 193 11.47 -9.92 28.38
C ASN A 193 10.65 -8.61 28.49
N PRO A 194 9.42 -8.67 29.04
CA PRO A 194 8.56 -7.50 29.13
C PRO A 194 9.05 -6.55 30.21
N THR A 195 9.82 -5.54 29.80
CA THR A 195 10.24 -4.42 30.66
C THR A 195 9.48 -3.15 30.30
N PRO A 196 9.34 -2.18 31.22
CA PRO A 196 8.71 -0.89 30.91
C PRO A 196 9.38 -0.17 29.73
N VAL A 197 10.70 -0.29 29.60
CA VAL A 197 11.47 0.29 28.48
C VAL A 197 11.06 -0.38 27.16
N ASN A 198 11.01 -1.71 27.13
CA ASN A 198 10.63 -2.46 25.93
C ASN A 198 9.17 -2.16 25.52
N TYR A 199 8.27 -1.97 26.48
CA TYR A 199 6.88 -1.57 26.22
C TYR A 199 6.80 -0.18 25.57
N VAL A 200 7.56 0.80 26.07
CA VAL A 200 7.60 2.15 25.47
C VAL A 200 8.14 2.10 24.05
N ILE A 201 9.19 1.32 23.79
CA ILE A 201 9.74 1.17 22.43
C ILE A 201 8.70 0.55 21.50
N GLN A 202 8.01 -0.51 21.92
CA GLN A 202 6.93 -1.13 21.15
C GLN A 202 5.84 -0.12 20.77
N LEU A 203 5.39 0.71 21.72
CA LEU A 203 4.40 1.75 21.43
C LEU A 203 4.92 2.74 20.37
N ILE A 204 6.15 3.23 20.50
CA ILE A 204 6.76 4.15 19.51
C ILE A 204 6.77 3.52 18.12
N VAL A 205 7.13 2.23 18.03
CA VAL A 205 7.15 1.49 16.76
C VAL A 205 5.75 1.39 16.15
N GLN A 206 4.76 0.98 16.95
CA GLN A 206 3.37 0.86 16.50
C GLN A 206 2.82 2.21 16.06
N PHE A 207 2.99 3.28 16.85
CA PHE A 207 2.56 4.63 16.47
C PHE A 207 3.26 5.14 15.21
N SER A 208 4.53 4.82 15.03
CA SER A 208 5.27 5.19 13.80
C SER A 208 4.69 4.48 12.58
N ILE A 209 4.46 3.16 12.68
CA ILE A 209 3.84 2.37 11.62
C ILE A 209 2.45 2.92 11.28
N ALA A 210 1.60 3.22 12.27
CA ALA A 210 0.32 3.87 12.01
C ALA A 210 0.46 5.23 11.36
N GLY A 211 1.34 6.09 11.88
CA GLY A 211 1.51 7.44 11.37
C GLY A 211 1.83 7.42 9.88
N PHE A 212 2.82 6.61 9.48
CA PHE A 212 3.17 6.45 8.08
C PHE A 212 2.09 5.79 7.25
N THR A 213 1.38 4.81 7.80
CA THR A 213 0.24 4.14 7.14
C THR A 213 -0.91 5.11 6.90
N ILE A 214 -1.27 5.94 7.88
CA ILE A 214 -2.33 6.95 7.77
C ILE A 214 -1.94 8.01 6.74
N VAL A 215 -0.69 8.48 6.75
CA VAL A 215 -0.20 9.42 5.73
C VAL A 215 -0.28 8.80 4.34
N PHE A 216 0.15 7.53 4.18
CA PHE A 216 -0.02 6.78 2.93
C PHE A 216 -1.49 6.77 2.49
N ILE A 217 -2.43 6.41 3.36
CA ILE A 217 -3.85 6.34 3.03
C ILE A 217 -4.39 7.73 2.62
N ILE A 218 -4.07 8.78 3.38
CA ILE A 218 -4.54 10.15 3.10
C ILE A 218 -4.03 10.64 1.75
N LEU A 219 -2.75 10.47 1.46
CA LEU A 219 -2.19 10.89 0.17
C LEU A 219 -2.86 10.16 -1.00
N ASN A 220 -3.14 8.87 -0.82
CA ASN A 220 -3.85 8.07 -1.81
C ASN A 220 -5.30 8.51 -2.01
N TYR A 221 -6.01 8.84 -0.92
CA TYR A 221 -7.32 9.46 -1.02
C TYR A 221 -7.28 10.76 -1.83
N LEU A 222 -6.31 11.64 -1.56
CA LEU A 222 -6.15 12.90 -2.29
C LEU A 222 -5.82 12.73 -3.78
N VAL A 223 -5.14 11.64 -4.15
CA VAL A 223 -4.81 11.32 -5.55
C VAL A 223 -6.04 10.84 -6.31
N TRP A 224 -6.83 9.94 -5.73
CA TRP A 224 -7.90 9.22 -6.45
C TRP A 224 -9.31 9.78 -6.23
N VAL A 225 -9.52 10.48 -5.12
CA VAL A 225 -10.77 11.16 -4.76
C VAL A 225 -10.43 12.56 -4.22
N PRO A 226 -9.85 13.44 -5.05
CA PRO A 226 -9.42 14.76 -4.61
C PRO A 226 -10.61 15.61 -4.16
N PRO A 227 -10.60 16.20 -2.95
CA PRO A 227 -11.61 17.18 -2.59
C PRO A 227 -11.43 18.44 -3.43
N LYS A 228 -12.54 19.16 -3.70
CA LYS A 228 -12.57 20.34 -4.60
C LYS A 228 -11.51 21.39 -4.22
N PHE A 229 -11.33 21.66 -2.93
CA PHE A 229 -10.35 22.63 -2.46
C PHE A 229 -8.91 22.22 -2.82
N PHE A 230 -8.58 20.93 -2.75
CA PHE A 230 -7.24 20.41 -3.03
C PHE A 230 -6.93 20.49 -4.52
N ARG A 231 -7.89 20.08 -5.37
CA ARG A 231 -7.76 20.23 -6.83
C ARG A 231 -7.62 21.71 -7.23
N ASN A 232 -8.45 22.58 -6.68
CA ASN A 232 -8.41 24.03 -6.95
C ASN A 232 -7.09 24.66 -6.49
N PHE A 233 -6.58 24.26 -5.32
CA PHE A 233 -5.30 24.73 -4.81
C PHE A 233 -4.15 24.36 -5.76
N LEU A 234 -4.12 23.12 -6.26
CA LEU A 234 -3.07 22.66 -7.17
C LEU A 234 -3.19 23.26 -8.57
N ASN A 235 -4.40 23.57 -9.02
CA ASN A 235 -4.69 24.17 -10.33
C ASN A 235 -4.69 25.72 -10.30
N LYS A 236 -4.29 26.36 -9.18
CA LYS A 236 -4.30 27.83 -9.07
C LYS A 236 -3.43 28.46 -10.16
N GLY A 237 -4.02 29.36 -10.95
CA GLY A 237 -3.34 30.06 -12.04
C GLY A 237 -3.24 29.27 -13.35
N TYR A 238 -3.84 28.07 -13.44
CA TYR A 238 -3.97 27.35 -14.70
C TYR A 238 -5.10 27.99 -15.54
N GLN A 239 -4.75 28.51 -16.71
CA GLN A 239 -5.67 29.13 -17.68
C GLN A 239 -5.94 28.22 -18.89
N GLY A 240 -5.76 26.90 -18.74
CA GLY A 240 -6.05 25.95 -19.82
C GLY A 240 -7.51 26.06 -20.28
N SER A 241 -7.75 25.84 -21.57
CA SER A 241 -9.05 26.02 -22.19
C SER A 241 -10.11 25.14 -21.54
N THR A 242 -11.19 25.77 -21.06
CA THR A 242 -12.41 25.15 -20.51
C THR A 242 -13.17 24.28 -21.52
N GLU A 243 -12.74 24.24 -22.77
CA GLU A 243 -13.27 23.35 -23.81
C GLU A 243 -12.67 21.96 -23.67
N LYS A 244 -13.36 21.07 -22.94
CA LYS A 244 -13.23 19.61 -23.05
C LYS A 244 -11.78 19.10 -23.24
N GLU A 245 -10.86 19.46 -22.35
CA GLU A 245 -9.93 18.42 -21.88
C GLU A 245 -10.82 17.42 -21.13
N GLU A 246 -11.49 16.53 -21.88
CA GLU A 246 -12.09 15.31 -21.33
C GLU A 246 -11.07 14.79 -20.34
N GLU A 247 -11.49 14.60 -19.10
CA GLU A 247 -10.65 14.19 -18.00
C GLU A 247 -9.99 12.87 -18.40
N LEU A 248 -8.86 12.96 -19.12
CA LEU A 248 -8.33 11.85 -19.92
C LEU A 248 -8.23 10.67 -18.97
N SER A 249 -8.83 9.56 -19.38
CA SER A 249 -8.79 8.38 -18.55
C SER A 249 -7.32 8.03 -18.28
N GLU A 250 -7.05 7.42 -17.13
CA GLU A 250 -5.67 7.01 -16.80
C GLU A 250 -5.08 6.15 -17.93
N GLU A 251 -5.94 5.33 -18.55
CA GLU A 251 -5.62 4.52 -19.71
C GLU A 251 -5.24 5.37 -20.95
N GLU A 252 -5.98 6.44 -21.24
CA GLU A 252 -5.67 7.35 -22.35
C GLU A 252 -4.35 8.10 -22.15
N LEU A 253 -4.08 8.55 -20.92
CA LEU A 253 -2.81 9.21 -20.58
C LEU A 253 -1.64 8.25 -20.78
N MET A 254 -1.79 7.01 -20.33
CA MET A 254 -0.73 6.00 -20.45
C MET A 254 -0.53 5.53 -21.89
N LYS A 255 -1.60 5.47 -22.70
CA LYS A 255 -1.50 5.26 -24.15
C LYS A 255 -0.81 6.40 -24.88
N LYS A 256 -1.06 7.66 -24.51
CA LYS A 256 -0.32 8.80 -25.05
C LYS A 256 1.18 8.71 -24.70
N LEU A 257 1.51 8.25 -23.49
CA LEU A 257 2.89 7.99 -23.07
C LEU A 257 3.56 6.78 -23.75
N SER A 258 2.80 5.81 -24.27
CA SER A 258 3.36 4.70 -25.03
C SER A 258 3.53 5.02 -26.52
N SER A 259 2.65 5.85 -27.08
CA SER A 259 2.64 6.23 -28.50
C SER A 259 3.51 7.44 -28.84
N GLY A 260 3.72 8.38 -27.91
CA GLY A 260 4.60 9.54 -28.09
C GLY A 260 6.10 9.26 -27.89
N GLY A 261 6.47 7.99 -27.72
CA GLY A 261 7.84 7.52 -27.64
C GLY A 261 8.25 6.77 -28.91
N SER A 262 8.38 7.50 -30.02
CA SER A 262 9.07 7.08 -31.25
C SER A 262 9.92 8.23 -31.76
#